data_AF-A0AA91Q182-F1
#
_entry.id   AF-A0AA91Q182-F1
#
_cell.length_a   1.000
_cell.length_b   1.000
_cell.length_c   1.000
_cell.angle_alpha   90.00
_cell.angle_beta   90.00
_cell.angle_gamma   90.00
#
_symmetry.space_group_name_H-M   'P 1'
#
loop_
_entity.id
_entity.type
_entity.pdbx_description
1 polymer ?
#
loop_
_entity_poly.entity_id
_entity_poly.type
_entity_poly.pdbx_seq_one_letter_code
_entity_poly.pdbx_strand_id
1 'polypeptide(L)'
;MHLYSNSEGAKIPLWLDCDPGNDDVFAILLAAFSPYFDLLGISTVHGNVSLEKTTHNAVALLDVLEFKQDEIKVYVGSEKPLAIKPIHAESVHGITGIGGATLPKKPRIEVSSDMGYLEAMRQAILSHAEQICVVCTGALTNFAKLITKYPEVCDKIRYVSIMGGAIGTGNITPTAEFNIYCDPHAADVVFKEPGLANKIILTPLNLTHTVLATPSVREAIRGSGIEASSTRDMFSKIIAFYFEHYKECYDDIAGPPVHDPLAVFLLIAMLAREEPSLAHIATVCDFHYLQRNVEVVVGGNDSGKTAIVNGDLDPLKHEKNGIYIGMNVNRPFFWESVIHALELADRQVKNRQSRQ
;
A
#
# COMPACT_ATOMS: atom_id res chain seq x y z
N MET A 1 -17.99 16.18 7.34
CA MET A 1 -18.17 16.25 5.87
C MET A 1 -17.24 17.26 5.18
N HIS A 2 -16.62 18.22 5.88
CA HIS A 2 -15.73 19.23 5.27
C HIS A 2 -14.24 18.85 5.12
N LEU A 3 -13.77 17.74 5.72
CA LEU A 3 -12.34 17.38 5.67
C LEU A 3 -11.92 16.75 4.32
N TYR A 4 -12.85 16.18 3.56
CA TYR A 4 -12.56 15.48 2.30
C TYR A 4 -12.83 16.33 1.04
N SER A 5 -13.13 17.63 1.18
CA SER A 5 -13.29 18.52 0.03
C SER A 5 -11.93 19.11 -0.36
N ASN A 6 -11.15 18.38 -1.16
CA ASN A 6 -10.02 18.96 -1.89
C ASN A 6 -10.51 19.65 -3.18
N SER A 7 -11.55 20.48 -3.09
CA SER A 7 -12.27 20.98 -4.27
C SER A 7 -11.49 22.02 -5.08
N GLU A 8 -10.30 22.45 -4.63
CA GLU A 8 -9.53 23.54 -5.27
C GLU A 8 -8.00 23.26 -5.36
N GLY A 9 -7.50 22.13 -4.84
CA GLY A 9 -6.06 21.79 -4.85
C GLY A 9 -5.66 20.80 -5.95
N ALA A 10 -4.44 20.90 -6.46
CA ALA A 10 -3.86 19.88 -7.33
C ALA A 10 -3.77 18.54 -6.58
N LYS A 11 -4.17 17.45 -7.25
CA LYS A 11 -4.04 16.09 -6.72
C LYS A 11 -2.58 15.66 -6.72
N ILE A 12 -2.21 14.84 -5.74
CA ILE A 12 -0.88 14.24 -5.60
C ILE A 12 -0.76 13.13 -6.65
N PRO A 13 0.18 13.23 -7.62
CA PRO A 13 0.43 12.16 -8.56
C PRO A 13 1.00 10.94 -7.82
N LEU A 14 0.39 9.78 -8.03
CA LEU A 14 0.67 8.56 -7.26
C LEU A 14 0.92 7.38 -8.19
N TRP A 15 2.00 6.64 -7.95
CA TRP A 15 2.19 5.30 -8.52
C TRP A 15 2.09 4.25 -7.41
N LEU A 16 1.35 3.16 -7.64
CA LEU A 16 1.22 2.06 -6.69
C LEU A 16 1.92 0.80 -7.22
N ASP A 17 2.85 0.25 -6.46
CA ASP A 17 3.51 -1.04 -6.70
C ASP A 17 3.04 -2.04 -5.64
N CYS A 18 2.25 -3.04 -6.05
CA CYS A 18 1.53 -3.91 -5.11
C CYS A 18 1.50 -5.38 -5.55
N ASP A 19 1.12 -6.27 -4.65
CA ASP A 19 0.97 -7.71 -4.90
C ASP A 19 -0.42 -8.21 -4.47
N PRO A 20 -1.51 -7.73 -5.11
CA PRO A 20 -2.85 -7.72 -4.54
C PRO A 20 -3.29 -8.95 -3.73
N GLY A 21 -3.16 -8.78 -2.41
CA GLY A 21 -3.68 -9.55 -1.30
C GLY A 21 -5.00 -8.97 -0.73
N ASN A 22 -5.43 -9.50 0.42
CA ASN A 22 -6.67 -9.10 1.10
C ASN A 22 -6.69 -7.63 1.55
N ASP A 23 -5.55 -7.04 1.90
CA ASP A 23 -5.47 -5.65 2.33
C ASP A 23 -5.00 -4.69 1.22
N ASP A 24 -4.22 -5.13 0.23
CA ASP A 24 -3.91 -4.36 -0.98
C ASP A 24 -5.16 -3.86 -1.72
N VAL A 25 -6.28 -4.61 -1.70
CA VAL A 25 -7.53 -4.13 -2.32
C VAL A 25 -8.01 -2.83 -1.69
N PHE A 26 -7.76 -2.63 -0.39
CA PHE A 26 -8.08 -1.39 0.31
C PHE A 26 -7.05 -0.30 -0.02
N ALA A 27 -5.79 -0.65 -0.29
CA ALA A 27 -4.79 0.30 -0.79
C ALA A 27 -5.15 0.80 -2.19
N ILE A 28 -5.52 -0.08 -3.12
CA ILE A 28 -6.01 0.27 -4.46
C ILE A 28 -7.27 1.13 -4.34
N LEU A 29 -8.22 0.75 -3.49
CA LEU A 29 -9.44 1.53 -3.24
C LEU A 29 -9.11 2.95 -2.76
N LEU A 30 -8.25 3.09 -1.75
CA LEU A 30 -7.89 4.39 -1.20
C LEU A 30 -7.11 5.22 -2.22
N ALA A 31 -6.15 4.64 -2.93
CA ALA A 31 -5.38 5.31 -3.95
C ALA A 31 -6.26 5.82 -5.12
N ALA A 32 -7.23 5.02 -5.56
CA ALA A 32 -8.07 5.34 -6.71
C ALA A 32 -9.22 6.31 -6.40
N PHE A 33 -9.78 6.26 -5.19
CA PHE A 33 -10.97 7.04 -4.84
C PHE A 33 -10.72 8.19 -3.85
N SER A 34 -9.53 8.28 -3.26
CA SER A 34 -9.18 9.43 -2.42
C SER A 34 -9.25 10.73 -3.24
N PRO A 35 -9.82 11.82 -2.68
CA PRO A 35 -9.83 13.12 -3.34
C PRO A 35 -8.44 13.76 -3.42
N TYR A 36 -7.45 13.22 -2.70
CA TYR A 36 -6.09 13.76 -2.65
C TYR A 36 -5.18 13.19 -3.74
N PHE A 37 -5.50 12.02 -4.30
CA PHE A 37 -4.61 11.31 -5.22
C PHE A 37 -5.09 11.35 -6.66
N ASP A 38 -4.09 11.35 -7.55
CA ASP A 38 -4.22 11.03 -8.96
C ASP A 38 -3.40 9.76 -9.22
N LEU A 39 -4.08 8.60 -9.27
CA LEU A 39 -3.45 7.30 -9.42
C LEU A 39 -3.06 7.09 -10.89
N LEU A 40 -1.78 7.32 -11.19
CA LEU A 40 -1.24 7.32 -12.56
C LEU A 40 -1.10 5.91 -13.16
N GLY A 41 -0.93 4.91 -12.30
CA GLY A 41 -0.72 3.53 -12.72
C GLY A 41 -0.44 2.60 -11.55
N ILE A 42 -0.58 1.31 -11.83
CA ILE A 42 -0.29 0.22 -10.91
C ILE A 42 0.75 -0.69 -11.55
N SER A 43 1.84 -1.00 -10.86
CA SER A 43 2.70 -2.14 -11.18
C SER A 43 2.43 -3.29 -10.21
N THR A 44 2.40 -4.51 -10.74
CA THR A 44 2.19 -5.71 -9.90
C THR A 44 3.49 -6.47 -9.68
N VAL A 45 3.66 -7.06 -8.50
CA VAL A 45 4.85 -7.84 -8.12
C VAL A 45 4.45 -9.19 -7.54
N HIS A 46 5.40 -10.12 -7.49
CA HIS A 46 5.27 -11.36 -6.71
C HIS A 46 5.22 -11.03 -5.20
N GLY A 47 4.58 -11.90 -4.42
CA GLY A 47 4.53 -11.77 -2.97
C GLY A 47 3.43 -12.64 -2.40
N ASN A 48 2.32 -12.05 -1.93
CA ASN A 48 1.16 -12.71 -1.34
C ASN A 48 0.75 -13.97 -2.10
N VAL A 49 0.71 -13.89 -3.43
CA VAL A 49 0.56 -15.01 -4.36
C VAL A 49 1.50 -14.85 -5.56
N SER A 50 1.47 -15.79 -6.50
CA SER A 50 2.24 -15.69 -7.75
C SER A 50 1.89 -14.41 -8.52
N LEU A 51 2.85 -13.87 -9.28
CA LEU A 51 2.64 -12.66 -10.08
C LEU A 51 1.42 -12.76 -11.00
N GLU A 52 1.20 -13.92 -11.64
CA GLU A 52 0.01 -14.14 -12.48
C GLU A 52 -1.29 -13.84 -11.72
N LYS A 53 -1.40 -14.30 -10.48
CA LYS A 53 -2.57 -14.09 -9.63
C LYS A 53 -2.64 -12.65 -9.12
N THR A 54 -1.53 -12.05 -8.68
CA THR A 54 -1.52 -10.65 -8.21
C THR A 54 -1.87 -9.68 -9.33
N THR A 55 -1.35 -9.90 -10.54
CA THR A 55 -1.73 -9.18 -11.77
C THR A 55 -3.22 -9.35 -12.08
N HIS A 56 -3.72 -10.59 -12.10
CA HIS A 56 -5.14 -10.85 -12.35
C HIS A 56 -6.04 -10.14 -11.34
N ASN A 57 -5.68 -10.21 -10.06
CA ASN A 57 -6.39 -9.58 -8.96
C ASN A 57 -6.47 -8.04 -9.13
N ALA A 58 -5.39 -7.38 -9.55
CA ALA A 58 -5.39 -5.95 -9.82
C ALA A 58 -6.41 -5.57 -10.91
N VAL A 59 -6.34 -6.19 -12.09
CA VAL A 59 -7.24 -5.87 -13.21
C VAL A 59 -8.69 -6.26 -12.93
N ALA A 60 -8.90 -7.37 -12.22
CA ALA A 60 -10.24 -7.84 -11.85
C ALA A 60 -10.90 -6.96 -10.80
N LEU A 61 -10.12 -6.42 -9.84
CA LEU A 61 -10.62 -5.44 -8.89
C LEU A 61 -11.03 -4.14 -9.60
N LEU A 62 -10.18 -3.60 -10.49
CA LEU A 62 -10.52 -2.40 -11.25
C LEU A 62 -11.79 -2.60 -12.10
N ASP A 63 -11.97 -3.81 -12.65
CA ASP A 63 -13.16 -4.17 -13.42
C ASP A 63 -14.43 -4.17 -12.56
N VAL A 64 -14.39 -4.81 -11.39
CA VAL A 64 -15.51 -4.83 -10.43
C VAL A 64 -15.85 -3.43 -9.91
N LEU A 65 -14.85 -2.55 -9.82
CA LEU A 65 -15.01 -1.15 -9.45
C LEU A 65 -15.48 -0.27 -10.64
N GLU A 66 -15.83 -0.88 -11.76
CA GLU A 66 -16.35 -0.27 -12.99
C GLU A 66 -15.42 0.78 -13.61
N PHE A 67 -14.10 0.67 -13.42
CA PHE A 67 -13.16 1.46 -14.21
C PHE A 67 -13.24 1.07 -15.69
N LYS A 68 -12.93 2.03 -16.57
CA LYS A 68 -12.76 1.73 -18.01
C LYS A 68 -11.30 1.40 -18.28
N GLN A 69 -11.08 0.75 -19.43
CA GLN A 69 -9.74 0.62 -20.01
C GLN A 69 -9.05 2.00 -20.04
N ASP A 70 -7.79 2.01 -19.63
CA ASP A 70 -6.91 3.19 -19.56
C ASP A 70 -7.24 4.29 -18.54
N GLU A 71 -8.31 4.16 -17.73
CA GLU A 71 -8.50 5.07 -16.58
C GLU A 71 -7.40 4.86 -15.52
N ILE A 72 -7.04 3.61 -15.25
CA ILE A 72 -5.88 3.22 -14.44
C ILE A 72 -5.21 2.05 -15.16
N LYS A 73 -3.97 2.23 -15.60
CA LYS A 73 -3.21 1.18 -16.28
C LYS A 73 -2.52 0.26 -15.29
N VAL A 74 -2.59 -1.05 -15.52
CA VAL A 74 -1.90 -2.08 -14.73
C VAL A 74 -0.76 -2.66 -15.55
N TYR A 75 0.45 -2.67 -15.01
CA TYR A 75 1.65 -3.21 -15.64
C TYR A 75 2.13 -4.46 -14.91
N VAL A 76 2.48 -5.48 -15.68
CA VAL A 76 3.04 -6.74 -15.16
C VAL A 76 4.50 -6.52 -14.79
N GLY A 77 4.84 -6.72 -13.51
CA GLY A 77 6.19 -6.50 -13.00
C GLY A 77 7.01 -7.78 -12.86
N SER A 78 7.70 -7.91 -11.73
CA SER A 78 8.67 -8.96 -11.47
C SER A 78 8.04 -10.22 -10.89
N GLU A 79 8.30 -11.35 -11.56
CA GLU A 79 7.76 -12.66 -11.14
C GLU A 79 8.52 -13.28 -9.96
N LYS A 80 9.77 -12.84 -9.72
CA LYS A 80 10.69 -13.47 -8.75
C LYS A 80 11.55 -12.41 -8.06
N PRO A 81 11.96 -12.66 -6.80
CA PRO A 81 12.89 -11.79 -6.09
C PRO A 81 14.28 -11.80 -6.72
N LEU A 82 15.13 -10.86 -6.35
CA LEU A 82 16.41 -10.62 -7.01
C LEU A 82 17.39 -11.80 -6.94
N ALA A 83 17.49 -12.45 -5.78
CA ALA A 83 18.55 -13.43 -5.53
C ALA A 83 18.12 -14.69 -4.76
N ILE A 84 16.85 -14.77 -4.36
CA ILE A 84 16.34 -15.90 -3.55
C ILE A 84 15.19 -16.61 -4.27
N LYS A 85 14.68 -17.69 -3.67
CA LYS A 85 13.49 -18.36 -4.20
C LYS A 85 12.24 -17.57 -3.82
N PRO A 86 11.23 -17.50 -4.70
CA PRO A 86 9.93 -16.93 -4.35
C PRO A 86 9.31 -17.66 -3.17
N ILE A 87 8.59 -16.91 -2.34
CA ILE A 87 7.74 -17.40 -1.26
C ILE A 87 6.37 -16.73 -1.42
N HIS A 88 5.31 -17.39 -0.95
CA HIS A 88 3.95 -16.91 -1.07
C HIS A 88 3.18 -17.12 0.24
N ALA A 89 2.16 -16.29 0.47
CA ALA A 89 1.35 -16.27 1.70
C ALA A 89 -0.10 -16.74 1.43
N GLU A 90 -0.27 -17.80 0.62
CA GLU A 90 -1.59 -18.38 0.31
C GLU A 90 -2.35 -18.84 1.57
N SER A 91 -1.66 -19.18 2.67
CA SER A 91 -2.28 -19.52 3.97
C SER A 91 -2.95 -18.33 4.65
N VAL A 92 -2.52 -17.12 4.33
CA VAL A 92 -3.04 -15.86 4.87
C VAL A 92 -4.12 -15.30 3.93
N HIS A 93 -3.82 -15.28 2.63
CA HIS A 93 -4.60 -14.58 1.62
C HIS A 93 -5.53 -15.47 0.79
N GLY A 94 -5.49 -16.79 1.04
CA GLY A 94 -6.18 -17.79 0.25
C GLY A 94 -5.50 -18.08 -1.09
N ILE A 95 -5.90 -19.18 -1.74
CA ILE A 95 -5.26 -19.67 -2.97
C ILE A 95 -5.37 -18.69 -4.15
N THR A 96 -6.35 -17.79 -4.13
CA THR A 96 -6.53 -16.74 -5.15
C THR A 96 -5.77 -15.46 -4.82
N GLY A 97 -5.31 -15.27 -3.58
CA GLY A 97 -4.71 -14.02 -3.08
C GLY A 97 -5.71 -13.01 -2.52
N ILE A 98 -6.98 -13.06 -2.91
CA ILE A 98 -8.03 -12.22 -2.32
C ILE A 98 -9.15 -13.13 -1.80
N GLY A 99 -8.86 -13.83 -0.71
CA GLY A 99 -9.83 -14.72 -0.08
C GLY A 99 -11.11 -13.97 0.33
N GLY A 100 -12.26 -14.64 0.21
CA GLY A 100 -13.57 -14.05 0.47
C GLY A 100 -14.18 -13.27 -0.72
N ALA A 101 -13.38 -12.85 -1.70
CA ALA A 101 -13.89 -12.23 -2.93
C ALA A 101 -14.22 -13.26 -4.01
N THR A 102 -15.22 -12.95 -4.83
CA THR A 102 -15.45 -13.61 -6.13
C THR A 102 -15.16 -12.61 -7.23
N LEU A 103 -13.91 -12.61 -7.72
CA LEU A 103 -13.49 -11.75 -8.82
C LEU A 103 -13.80 -12.39 -10.19
N PRO A 104 -14.05 -11.58 -11.24
CA PRO A 104 -14.32 -12.08 -12.58
C PRO A 104 -13.09 -12.82 -13.12
N LYS A 105 -13.27 -14.09 -13.52
CA LYS A 105 -12.21 -14.91 -14.15
C LYS A 105 -11.67 -14.31 -15.46
N LYS A 106 -12.49 -13.50 -16.12
CA LYS A 106 -12.16 -12.80 -17.38
C LYS A 106 -12.57 -11.34 -17.22
N PRO A 107 -11.72 -10.51 -16.61
CA PRO A 107 -12.03 -9.11 -16.41
C PRO A 107 -12.08 -8.37 -17.75
N ARG A 108 -12.89 -7.31 -17.84
CA ARG A 108 -12.95 -6.42 -19.01
C ARG A 108 -11.68 -5.58 -19.19
N ILE A 109 -10.98 -5.31 -18.09
CA ILE A 109 -9.73 -4.56 -18.08
C ILE A 109 -8.58 -5.51 -18.36
N GLU A 110 -7.74 -5.14 -19.31
CA GLU A 110 -6.52 -5.88 -19.66
C GLU A 110 -5.28 -5.20 -19.08
N VAL A 111 -4.23 -5.99 -18.88
CA VAL A 111 -2.90 -5.46 -18.54
C VAL A 111 -2.40 -4.57 -19.68
N SER A 112 -1.73 -3.49 -19.32
CA SER A 112 -1.16 -2.59 -20.32
C SER A 112 0.06 -3.22 -20.98
N SER A 113 0.12 -3.12 -22.30
CA SER A 113 1.21 -3.63 -23.13
C SER A 113 1.83 -2.55 -24.02
N ASP A 114 1.56 -1.27 -23.72
CA ASP A 114 2.13 -0.14 -24.46
C ASP A 114 3.63 0.03 -24.18
N MET A 115 4.09 -0.33 -22.98
CA MET A 115 5.50 -0.42 -22.59
C MET A 115 5.71 -1.35 -21.38
N GLY A 116 6.98 -1.60 -21.04
CA GLY A 116 7.34 -2.34 -19.81
C GLY A 116 7.08 -1.52 -18.55
N TYR A 117 6.84 -2.19 -17.41
CA TYR A 117 6.54 -1.53 -16.14
C TYR A 117 7.64 -0.54 -15.70
N LEU A 118 8.92 -0.86 -15.95
CA LEU A 118 10.05 0.02 -15.60
C LEU A 118 10.02 1.31 -16.41
N GLU A 119 9.75 1.21 -17.72
CA GLU A 119 9.61 2.36 -18.61
C GLU A 119 8.37 3.19 -18.23
N ALA A 120 7.26 2.55 -17.89
CA ALA A 120 6.04 3.23 -17.45
C ALA A 120 6.23 4.01 -16.14
N MET A 121 6.82 3.35 -15.13
CA MET A 121 7.18 3.99 -13.85
C MET A 121 8.12 5.17 -14.08
N ARG A 122 9.19 4.98 -14.85
CA ARG A 122 10.16 6.05 -15.18
C ARG A 122 9.47 7.22 -15.87
N GLN A 123 8.62 6.95 -16.87
CA GLN A 123 7.89 7.98 -17.59
C GLN A 123 6.98 8.76 -16.64
N ALA A 124 6.19 8.08 -15.80
CA ALA A 124 5.33 8.71 -14.82
C ALA A 124 6.14 9.61 -13.86
N ILE A 125 7.28 9.12 -13.37
CA ILE A 125 8.16 9.87 -12.47
C ILE A 125 8.73 11.11 -13.15
N LEU A 126 9.26 10.99 -14.37
CA LEU A 126 9.86 12.12 -15.08
C LEU A 126 8.81 13.17 -15.49
N SER A 127 7.60 12.75 -15.86
CA SER A 127 6.50 13.66 -16.20
C SER A 127 5.95 14.43 -14.99
N HIS A 128 6.15 13.90 -13.78
CA HIS A 128 5.67 14.50 -12.52
C HIS A 128 6.82 14.70 -11.52
N ALA A 129 7.99 15.07 -12.06
CA ALA A 129 9.20 15.26 -11.29
C ALA A 129 8.97 16.15 -10.06
N GLU A 130 9.50 15.69 -8.92
CA GLU A 130 9.48 16.35 -7.61
C GLU A 130 8.08 16.44 -6.96
N GLN A 131 7.04 15.95 -7.65
CA GLN A 131 5.65 15.93 -7.17
C GLN A 131 5.13 14.51 -6.92
N ILE A 132 5.54 13.56 -7.76
CA ILE A 132 5.07 12.18 -7.70
C ILE A 132 5.50 11.46 -6.43
N CYS A 133 4.58 10.71 -5.86
CA CYS A 133 4.84 9.75 -4.81
C CYS A 133 4.72 8.32 -5.35
N VAL A 134 5.56 7.42 -4.82
CA VAL A 134 5.49 5.98 -5.10
C VAL A 134 5.08 5.27 -3.83
N VAL A 135 4.09 4.39 -3.88
CA VAL A 135 3.72 3.52 -2.77
C VAL A 135 4.09 2.09 -3.14
N CYS A 136 4.83 1.41 -2.27
CA CYS A 136 5.13 0.00 -2.40
C CYS A 136 4.42 -0.75 -1.26
N THR A 137 3.50 -1.65 -1.62
CA THR A 137 2.77 -2.50 -0.66
C THR A 137 3.11 -3.98 -0.78
N GLY A 138 3.94 -4.35 -1.75
CA GLY A 138 4.51 -5.69 -1.88
C GLY A 138 6.03 -5.74 -1.74
N ALA A 139 6.62 -6.85 -2.17
CA ALA A 139 8.08 -6.99 -2.23
C ALA A 139 8.72 -5.88 -3.08
N LEU A 140 9.81 -5.27 -2.59
CA LEU A 140 10.46 -4.12 -3.21
C LEU A 140 11.20 -4.43 -4.53
N THR A 141 11.02 -5.62 -5.11
CA THR A 141 11.73 -6.10 -6.29
C THR A 141 11.58 -5.18 -7.50
N ASN A 142 10.35 -4.71 -7.80
CA ASN A 142 10.10 -3.81 -8.93
C ASN A 142 10.81 -2.48 -8.72
N PHE A 143 10.64 -1.88 -7.54
CA PHE A 143 11.23 -0.59 -7.21
C PHE A 143 12.76 -0.65 -7.18
N ALA A 144 13.36 -1.70 -6.62
CA ALA A 144 14.81 -1.92 -6.66
C ALA A 144 15.34 -2.03 -8.10
N LYS A 145 14.64 -2.75 -8.98
CA LYS A 145 15.01 -2.83 -10.41
C LYS A 145 14.88 -1.48 -11.11
N LEU A 146 13.85 -0.70 -10.78
CA LEU A 146 13.65 0.66 -11.31
C LEU A 146 14.84 1.56 -10.97
N ILE A 147 15.17 1.71 -9.69
CA ILE A 147 16.24 2.62 -9.25
C ILE A 147 17.63 2.13 -9.65
N THR A 148 17.82 0.80 -9.78
CA THR A 148 19.08 0.23 -10.31
C THR A 148 19.25 0.53 -11.79
N LYS A 149 18.17 0.40 -12.59
CA LYS A 149 18.22 0.62 -14.05
C LYS A 149 18.23 2.11 -14.40
N TYR A 150 17.53 2.93 -13.61
CA TYR A 150 17.31 4.35 -13.84
C TYR A 150 17.55 5.16 -12.57
N PRO A 151 18.79 5.25 -12.08
CA PRO A 151 19.09 5.94 -10.83
C PRO A 151 18.67 7.41 -10.82
N GLU A 152 18.50 8.04 -12.00
CA GLU A 152 18.05 9.43 -12.11
C GLU A 152 16.63 9.67 -11.57
N VAL A 153 15.81 8.62 -11.43
CA VAL A 153 14.43 8.75 -10.95
C VAL A 153 14.35 9.06 -9.45
N CYS A 154 15.36 8.65 -8.68
CA CYS A 154 15.38 8.82 -7.22
C CYS A 154 15.29 10.30 -6.81
N ASP A 155 16.01 11.16 -7.52
CA ASP A 155 15.98 12.61 -7.28
C ASP A 155 14.64 13.24 -7.68
N LYS A 156 13.89 12.58 -8.56
CA LYS A 156 12.61 13.06 -9.12
C LYS A 156 11.39 12.55 -8.37
N ILE A 157 11.53 11.58 -7.49
CA ILE A 157 10.46 11.16 -6.60
C ILE A 157 10.39 12.13 -5.41
N ARG A 158 9.17 12.50 -5.01
CA ARG A 158 8.91 13.28 -3.80
C ARG A 158 9.02 12.42 -2.55
N TYR A 159 8.18 11.38 -2.47
CA TYR A 159 8.18 10.41 -1.38
C TYR A 159 7.99 8.99 -1.91
N VAL A 160 8.65 8.02 -1.25
CA VAL A 160 8.41 6.59 -1.40
C VAL A 160 7.81 6.09 -0.09
N SER A 161 6.53 5.71 -0.11
CA SER A 161 5.88 5.12 1.06
C SER A 161 5.91 3.60 0.94
N ILE A 162 6.45 2.92 1.95
CA ILE A 162 6.67 1.48 1.94
C ILE A 162 5.84 0.87 3.07
N MET A 163 4.88 0.00 2.73
CA MET A 163 4.38 -0.97 3.70
C MET A 163 5.41 -2.08 3.79
N GLY A 164 6.02 -2.21 4.96
CA GLY A 164 6.94 -3.30 5.23
C GLY A 164 7.84 -3.03 6.41
N GLY A 165 8.59 -4.06 6.77
CA GLY A 165 9.52 -4.03 7.88
C GLY A 165 8.84 -4.09 9.25
N ALA A 166 9.66 -4.39 10.25
CA ALA A 166 9.29 -4.38 11.64
C ALA A 166 10.50 -3.95 12.48
N ILE A 167 10.30 -2.98 13.37
CA ILE A 167 11.28 -2.62 14.38
C ILE A 167 11.05 -3.54 15.57
N GLY A 168 11.70 -4.71 15.56
CA GLY A 168 11.55 -5.73 16.58
C GLY A 168 10.88 -7.00 16.06
N THR A 169 9.56 -7.15 16.28
CA THR A 169 8.84 -8.41 16.04
C THR A 169 8.27 -8.48 14.62
N GLY A 170 8.65 -9.52 13.88
CA GLY A 170 8.15 -9.82 12.54
C GLY A 170 6.84 -10.61 12.51
N ASN A 171 6.35 -10.94 11.31
CA ASN A 171 5.15 -11.77 11.09
C ASN A 171 5.44 -13.10 10.37
N ILE A 172 6.46 -13.16 9.51
CA ILE A 172 6.87 -14.38 8.79
C ILE A 172 8.01 -15.11 9.50
N THR A 173 8.93 -14.35 10.10
CA THR A 173 9.92 -14.86 11.06
C THR A 173 9.82 -14.03 12.34
N PRO A 174 10.47 -14.43 13.45
CA PRO A 174 10.45 -13.65 14.68
C PRO A 174 10.89 -12.18 14.51
N THR A 175 11.70 -11.87 13.48
CA THR A 175 12.30 -10.54 13.28
C THR A 175 12.05 -9.92 11.91
N ALA A 176 11.49 -10.65 10.95
CA ALA A 176 11.26 -10.17 9.59
C ALA A 176 9.77 -10.03 9.29
N GLU A 177 9.45 -8.94 8.60
CA GLU A 177 8.15 -8.71 7.99
C GLU A 177 8.14 -9.30 6.57
N PHE A 178 6.99 -9.81 6.13
CA PHE A 178 6.80 -10.55 4.88
C PHE A 178 7.35 -9.85 3.63
N ASN A 179 6.99 -8.61 3.34
CA ASN A 179 7.42 -7.90 2.13
C ASN A 179 8.94 -7.73 2.05
N ILE A 180 9.58 -7.39 3.19
CA ILE A 180 11.04 -7.31 3.27
C ILE A 180 11.68 -8.71 3.19
N TYR A 181 11.05 -9.73 3.79
CA TYR A 181 11.53 -11.11 3.75
C TYR A 181 11.40 -11.77 2.37
N CYS A 182 10.39 -11.38 1.58
CA CYS A 182 10.16 -11.84 0.20
C CYS A 182 11.32 -11.45 -0.73
N ASP A 183 11.93 -10.29 -0.52
CA ASP A 183 13.11 -9.86 -1.26
C ASP A 183 14.02 -8.94 -0.42
N PRO A 184 14.81 -9.49 0.52
CA PRO A 184 15.67 -8.70 1.39
C PRO A 184 16.79 -8.03 0.60
N HIS A 185 17.17 -8.59 -0.57
CA HIS A 185 18.17 -8.01 -1.45
C HIS A 185 17.62 -6.74 -2.13
N ALA A 186 16.37 -6.78 -2.60
CA ALA A 186 15.71 -5.59 -3.13
C ALA A 186 15.52 -4.51 -2.05
N ALA A 187 15.09 -4.91 -0.85
CA ALA A 187 14.97 -3.98 0.26
C ALA A 187 16.32 -3.35 0.62
N ASP A 188 17.41 -4.12 0.70
CA ASP A 188 18.74 -3.58 0.96
C ASP A 188 19.17 -2.53 -0.09
N VAL A 189 18.88 -2.78 -1.37
CA VAL A 189 19.14 -1.82 -2.46
C VAL A 189 18.36 -0.52 -2.23
N VAL A 190 17.06 -0.60 -1.92
CA VAL A 190 16.20 0.58 -1.73
C VAL A 190 16.62 1.40 -0.51
N PHE A 191 16.85 0.75 0.63
CA PHE A 191 17.17 1.45 1.89
C PHE A 191 18.57 2.07 1.88
N LYS A 192 19.49 1.58 1.02
CA LYS A 192 20.84 2.15 0.85
C LYS A 192 20.94 3.20 -0.26
N GLU A 193 19.91 3.41 -1.05
CA GLU A 193 19.94 4.34 -2.19
C GLU A 193 20.06 5.80 -1.72
N PRO A 194 21.20 6.50 -1.97
CA PRO A 194 21.39 7.85 -1.48
C PRO A 194 20.39 8.87 -2.05
N GLY A 195 19.91 8.67 -3.28
CA GLY A 195 18.90 9.55 -3.90
C GLY A 195 17.54 9.52 -3.20
N LEU A 196 17.32 8.56 -2.30
CA LEU A 196 16.09 8.42 -1.49
C LEU A 196 16.26 8.89 -0.03
N ALA A 197 17.42 9.45 0.32
CA ALA A 197 17.66 10.02 1.64
C ALA A 197 16.57 11.04 2.03
N ASN A 198 15.97 10.87 3.22
CA ASN A 198 14.83 11.66 3.71
C ASN A 198 13.58 11.62 2.78
N LYS A 199 13.42 10.60 1.95
CA LYS A 199 12.24 10.43 1.08
C LYS A 199 11.46 9.13 1.34
N ILE A 200 11.98 8.23 2.16
CA ILE A 200 11.29 6.98 2.48
C ILE A 200 10.42 7.18 3.72
N ILE A 201 9.15 6.79 3.60
CA ILE A 201 8.20 6.67 4.71
C ILE A 201 7.95 5.19 4.92
N LEU A 202 8.45 4.64 6.02
CA LEU A 202 8.24 3.25 6.40
C LEU A 202 6.96 3.12 7.22
N THR A 203 6.12 2.17 6.82
CA THR A 203 4.86 1.81 7.49
C THR A 203 5.02 0.40 8.09
N PRO A 204 5.73 0.27 9.24
CA PRO A 204 6.13 -1.03 9.78
C PRO A 204 4.97 -1.73 10.52
N LEU A 205 5.16 -3.03 10.82
CA LEU A 205 4.22 -3.81 11.65
C LEU A 205 3.90 -3.15 12.99
N ASN A 206 4.89 -2.47 13.59
CA ASN A 206 4.71 -1.73 14.84
C ASN A 206 3.54 -0.74 14.80
N LEU A 207 3.29 -0.14 13.63
CA LEU A 207 2.19 0.80 13.41
C LEU A 207 0.97 0.09 12.80
N THR A 208 1.16 -0.75 11.78
CA THR A 208 0.03 -1.37 11.06
C THR A 208 -0.78 -2.31 11.96
N HIS A 209 -0.15 -2.97 12.93
CA HIS A 209 -0.85 -3.80 13.94
C HIS A 209 -1.74 -2.99 14.89
N THR A 210 -1.70 -1.65 14.81
CA THR A 210 -2.55 -0.78 15.62
C THR A 210 -3.85 -0.37 14.91
N VAL A 211 -3.92 -0.47 13.58
CA VAL A 211 -5.08 -0.10 12.75
C VAL A 211 -5.95 -1.32 12.43
N LEU A 212 -6.68 -1.78 13.44
CA LEU A 212 -7.50 -2.98 13.33
C LEU A 212 -8.86 -2.70 12.67
N ALA A 213 -9.30 -3.59 11.78
CA ALA A 213 -10.66 -3.63 11.27
C ALA A 213 -11.61 -4.22 12.33
N THR A 214 -11.83 -3.45 13.40
CA THR A 214 -12.69 -3.77 14.55
C THR A 214 -14.14 -4.08 14.12
N PRO A 215 -14.99 -4.64 15.01
CA PRO A 215 -16.39 -4.93 14.66
C PRO A 215 -17.13 -3.72 14.11
N SER A 216 -16.97 -2.54 14.71
CA SER A 216 -17.59 -1.29 14.23
C SER A 216 -17.07 -0.86 12.85
N VAL A 217 -15.79 -1.09 12.56
CA VAL A 217 -15.22 -0.83 11.23
C VAL A 217 -15.80 -1.80 10.19
N ARG A 218 -15.89 -3.09 10.51
CA ARG A 218 -16.49 -4.09 9.60
C ARG A 218 -17.96 -3.80 9.32
N GLU A 219 -18.71 -3.34 10.34
CA GLU A 219 -20.08 -2.84 10.14
C GLU A 219 -20.12 -1.62 9.23
N ALA A 220 -19.20 -0.66 9.38
CA ALA A 220 -19.10 0.51 8.51
C ALA A 220 -18.74 0.14 7.05
N ILE A 221 -17.89 -0.88 6.84
CA ILE A 221 -17.57 -1.42 5.51
C ILE A 221 -18.83 -1.99 4.86
N ARG A 222 -19.57 -2.84 5.60
CA ARG A 222 -20.85 -3.41 5.15
C ARG A 222 -21.89 -2.34 4.83
N GLY A 223 -21.91 -1.24 5.57
CA GLY A 223 -22.84 -0.12 5.41
C GLY A 223 -24.16 -0.32 6.17
N SER A 224 -24.97 0.74 6.26
CA SER A 224 -26.15 0.85 7.11
C SER A 224 -27.48 0.45 6.45
N GLY A 225 -27.46 -0.08 5.22
CA GLY A 225 -28.64 -0.53 4.50
C GLY A 225 -29.16 -1.89 4.99
N ILE A 226 -30.42 -2.22 4.64
CA ILE A 226 -30.99 -3.56 4.88
C ILE A 226 -30.14 -4.62 4.17
N GLU A 227 -29.74 -4.32 2.94
CA GLU A 227 -28.80 -5.11 2.15
C GLU A 227 -27.57 -4.27 1.80
N ALA A 228 -26.38 -4.88 1.87
CA ALA A 228 -25.16 -4.26 1.37
C ALA A 228 -25.18 -4.25 -0.17
N SER A 229 -24.63 -3.21 -0.78
CA SER A 229 -24.37 -3.22 -2.22
C SER A 229 -23.36 -4.31 -2.57
N SER A 230 -23.29 -4.71 -3.85
CA SER A 230 -22.31 -5.69 -4.33
C SER A 230 -20.87 -5.29 -3.97
N THR A 231 -20.52 -4.02 -4.12
CA THR A 231 -19.20 -3.47 -3.75
C THR A 231 -18.95 -3.63 -2.25
N ARG A 232 -19.87 -3.18 -1.39
CA ARG A 232 -19.69 -3.24 0.07
C ARG A 232 -19.68 -4.67 0.59
N ASP A 233 -20.53 -5.54 0.04
CA ASP A 233 -20.56 -6.96 0.36
C ASP A 233 -19.23 -7.65 0.01
N MET A 234 -18.65 -7.35 -1.16
CA MET A 234 -17.33 -7.87 -1.54
C MET A 234 -16.25 -7.46 -0.52
N PHE A 235 -16.09 -6.17 -0.23
CA PHE A 235 -15.08 -5.71 0.75
C PHE A 235 -15.35 -6.27 2.15
N SER A 236 -16.63 -6.41 2.55
CA SER A 236 -17.01 -7.05 3.82
C SER A 236 -16.61 -8.52 3.87
N LYS A 237 -16.72 -9.27 2.77
CA LYS A 237 -16.32 -10.68 2.70
C LYS A 237 -14.80 -10.84 2.69
N ILE A 238 -14.08 -9.95 2.00
CA ILE A 238 -12.62 -9.92 1.99
C ILE A 238 -12.08 -9.74 3.41
N ILE A 239 -12.58 -8.73 4.14
CA ILE A 239 -12.09 -8.47 5.50
C ILE A 239 -12.53 -9.56 6.49
N ALA A 240 -13.70 -10.18 6.29
CA ALA A 240 -14.15 -11.30 7.11
C ALA A 240 -13.27 -12.54 6.90
N PHE A 241 -12.92 -12.87 5.65
CA PHE A 241 -11.98 -13.96 5.35
C PHE A 241 -10.62 -13.70 6.02
N TYR A 242 -10.09 -12.49 5.84
CA TYR A 242 -8.80 -12.11 6.40
C TYR A 242 -8.80 -12.16 7.94
N PHE A 243 -9.93 -11.80 8.57
CA PHE A 243 -10.07 -11.88 10.03
C PHE A 243 -9.97 -13.31 10.58
N GLU A 244 -10.47 -14.31 9.86
CA GLU A 244 -10.41 -15.69 10.33
C GLU A 244 -8.97 -16.18 10.47
N HIS A 245 -8.07 -15.81 9.56
CA HIS A 245 -6.64 -16.09 9.70
C HIS A 245 -6.06 -15.47 10.99
N TYR A 246 -6.35 -14.20 11.25
CA TYR A 246 -5.82 -13.51 12.43
C TYR A 246 -6.37 -14.07 13.76
N LYS A 247 -7.60 -14.57 13.78
CA LYS A 247 -8.16 -15.26 14.96
C LYS A 247 -7.44 -16.57 15.28
N GLU A 248 -6.86 -17.24 14.29
CA GLU A 248 -6.05 -18.44 14.51
C GLU A 248 -4.67 -18.10 15.09
N CYS A 249 -4.14 -16.92 14.76
CA CYS A 249 -2.80 -16.49 15.19
C CYS A 249 -2.77 -15.71 16.51
N TYR A 250 -3.86 -15.04 16.89
CA TYR A 250 -3.90 -14.12 18.04
C TYR A 250 -5.17 -14.31 18.88
N ASP A 251 -4.98 -14.52 20.18
CA ASP A 251 -6.08 -14.54 21.15
C ASP A 251 -6.70 -13.14 21.29
N ASP A 252 -8.03 -13.07 21.35
CA ASP A 252 -8.83 -11.87 21.61
C ASP A 252 -8.58 -10.66 20.67
N ILE A 253 -8.08 -10.90 19.45
CA ILE A 253 -7.89 -9.82 18.47
C ILE A 253 -9.22 -9.24 17.98
N ALA A 254 -9.38 -7.91 18.06
CA ALA A 254 -10.63 -7.22 17.70
C ALA A 254 -10.94 -7.25 16.19
N GLY A 255 -9.91 -7.43 15.36
CA GLY A 255 -10.01 -7.46 13.90
C GLY A 255 -8.64 -7.60 13.25
N PRO A 256 -8.57 -7.95 11.96
CA PRO A 256 -7.30 -8.01 11.27
C PRO A 256 -6.71 -6.59 11.14
N PRO A 257 -5.39 -6.41 11.30
CA PRO A 257 -4.73 -5.20 10.84
C PRO A 257 -4.89 -5.05 9.33
N VAL A 258 -5.01 -3.84 8.81
CA VAL A 258 -5.09 -3.60 7.36
C VAL A 258 -3.90 -2.72 6.97
N HIS A 259 -2.84 -3.37 6.49
CA HIS A 259 -1.50 -2.81 6.47
C HIS A 259 -1.30 -1.83 5.31
N ASP A 260 -1.59 -2.28 4.11
CA ASP A 260 -1.28 -1.60 2.87
C ASP A 260 -1.96 -0.23 2.66
N PRO A 261 -3.27 -0.05 2.91
CA PRO A 261 -3.88 1.27 2.82
C PRO A 261 -3.28 2.28 3.80
N LEU A 262 -2.65 1.82 4.88
CA LEU A 262 -1.97 2.74 5.79
C LEU A 262 -0.76 3.40 5.12
N ALA A 263 0.00 2.68 4.28
CA ALA A 263 1.12 3.26 3.55
C ALA A 263 0.65 4.34 2.56
N VAL A 264 -0.52 4.14 1.92
CA VAL A 264 -1.17 5.17 1.10
C VAL A 264 -1.59 6.37 1.96
N PHE A 265 -2.19 6.12 3.14
CA PHE A 265 -2.63 7.17 4.04
C PHE A 265 -1.48 8.00 4.63
N LEU A 266 -0.35 7.38 4.97
CA LEU A 266 0.79 8.10 5.54
C LEU A 266 1.41 9.12 4.58
N LEU A 267 1.23 8.97 3.26
CA LEU A 267 1.57 10.03 2.31
C LEU A 267 0.73 11.29 2.54
N ILE A 268 -0.59 11.15 2.69
CA ILE A 268 -1.48 12.27 3.01
C ILE A 268 -1.02 12.91 4.32
N ALA A 269 -0.72 12.09 5.32
CA ALA A 269 -0.33 12.57 6.63
C ALA A 269 1.02 13.29 6.64
N MET A 270 1.99 12.82 5.86
CA MET A 270 3.28 13.49 5.68
C MET A 270 3.10 14.81 4.92
N LEU A 271 2.41 14.77 3.77
CA LEU A 271 2.22 15.92 2.91
C LEU A 271 1.38 17.00 3.58
N ALA A 272 0.43 16.65 4.45
CA ALA A 272 -0.33 17.61 5.25
C ALA A 272 0.54 18.52 6.12
N ARG A 273 1.76 18.08 6.48
CA ARG A 273 2.72 18.86 7.26
C ARG A 273 3.52 19.87 6.42
N GLU A 274 3.53 19.69 5.11
CA GLU A 274 4.36 20.46 4.18
C GLU A 274 3.52 21.33 3.25
N GLU A 275 2.37 20.83 2.83
CA GLU A 275 1.50 21.43 1.82
C GLU A 275 0.43 22.32 2.47
N PRO A 276 0.45 23.64 2.22
CA PRO A 276 -0.57 24.55 2.75
C PRO A 276 -2.00 24.15 2.39
N SER A 277 -2.21 23.53 1.22
CA SER A 277 -3.52 23.03 0.78
C SER A 277 -4.06 21.89 1.65
N LEU A 278 -3.18 21.14 2.31
CA LEU A 278 -3.51 20.01 3.18
C LEU A 278 -3.34 20.34 4.68
N ALA A 279 -2.91 21.56 5.03
CA ALA A 279 -2.66 21.95 6.42
C ALA A 279 -3.90 21.79 7.33
N HIS A 280 -5.11 21.89 6.76
CA HIS A 280 -6.39 21.72 7.46
C HIS A 280 -6.61 20.30 8.03
N ILE A 281 -5.93 19.28 7.48
CA ILE A 281 -5.96 17.89 7.99
C ILE A 281 -4.70 17.50 8.76
N ALA A 282 -3.67 18.35 8.82
CA ALA A 282 -2.38 18.00 9.45
C ALA A 282 -2.52 17.61 10.93
N THR A 283 -3.27 18.42 11.69
CA THR A 283 -3.56 18.14 13.11
C THR A 283 -4.49 16.95 13.30
N VAL A 284 -5.38 16.70 12.33
CA VAL A 284 -6.31 15.57 12.38
C VAL A 284 -5.59 14.26 12.09
N CYS A 285 -4.61 14.25 11.18
CA CYS A 285 -3.80 13.08 10.87
C CYS A 285 -3.01 12.56 12.07
N ASP A 286 -2.57 13.45 12.98
CA ASP A 286 -1.82 13.11 14.20
C ASP A 286 -0.63 12.17 13.93
N PHE A 287 0.12 12.46 12.85
CA PHE A 287 1.16 11.56 12.37
C PHE A 287 2.49 11.79 13.07
N HIS A 288 2.89 10.79 13.86
CA HIS A 288 4.16 10.75 14.57
C HIS A 288 5.11 9.76 13.89
N TYR A 289 6.37 10.14 13.77
CA TYR A 289 7.42 9.31 13.18
C TYR A 289 8.74 9.44 13.95
N LEU A 290 9.62 8.45 13.78
CA LEU A 290 11.05 8.60 14.04
C LEU A 290 11.78 8.89 12.72
N GLN A 291 12.83 9.70 12.76
CA GLN A 291 13.72 9.88 11.60
C GLN A 291 15.07 9.22 11.87
N ARG A 292 15.30 8.06 11.25
CA ARG A 292 16.45 7.18 11.55
C ARG A 292 17.01 6.52 10.31
N ASN A 293 18.30 6.20 10.35
CA ASN A 293 18.90 5.28 9.40
C ASN A 293 18.45 3.85 9.75
N VAL A 294 17.98 3.14 8.73
CA VAL A 294 17.52 1.76 8.83
C VAL A 294 18.35 0.89 7.91
N GLU A 295 18.75 -0.27 8.41
CA GLU A 295 19.42 -1.31 7.64
C GLU A 295 18.52 -2.54 7.49
N VAL A 296 18.74 -3.28 6.40
CA VAL A 296 18.10 -4.57 6.14
C VAL A 296 19.15 -5.66 6.27
N VAL A 297 18.88 -6.68 7.08
CA VAL A 297 19.75 -7.85 7.17
C VAL A 297 19.54 -8.73 5.93
N VAL A 298 20.62 -9.03 5.22
CA VAL A 298 20.59 -9.90 4.04
C VAL A 298 21.33 -11.20 4.34
N GLY A 299 20.64 -12.33 4.20
CA GLY A 299 21.19 -13.66 4.46
C GLY A 299 21.22 -14.04 5.94
N GLY A 300 21.50 -15.32 6.21
CA GLY A 300 21.46 -15.88 7.55
C GLY A 300 20.04 -16.02 8.12
N ASN A 301 19.95 -16.31 9.42
CA ASN A 301 18.68 -16.60 10.10
C ASN A 301 17.77 -15.37 10.27
N ASP A 302 18.38 -14.19 10.33
CA ASP A 302 17.67 -12.92 10.51
C ASP A 302 17.44 -12.18 9.18
N SER A 303 17.63 -12.85 8.03
CA SER A 303 17.42 -12.26 6.71
C SER A 303 16.03 -11.61 6.64
N GLY A 304 15.94 -10.39 6.12
CA GLY A 304 14.72 -9.59 6.04
C GLY A 304 14.39 -8.76 7.29
N LYS A 305 15.19 -8.85 8.36
CA LYS A 305 15.05 -7.97 9.52
C LYS A 305 15.38 -6.53 9.14
N THR A 306 14.50 -5.59 9.50
CA THR A 306 14.78 -4.15 9.45
C THR A 306 15.21 -3.64 10.82
N ALA A 307 16.36 -2.99 10.91
CA ALA A 307 16.91 -2.51 12.18
C ALA A 307 17.29 -1.03 12.11
N ILE A 308 17.03 -0.29 13.19
CA ILE A 308 17.60 1.04 13.37
C ILE A 308 19.08 0.87 13.71
N VAL A 309 19.98 1.47 12.92
CA VAL A 309 21.44 1.20 12.92
C VAL A 309 22.09 1.33 14.32
N ASN A 310 21.60 2.24 15.16
CA ASN A 310 22.10 2.46 16.53
C ASN A 310 21.09 2.07 17.63
N GLY A 311 19.92 1.52 17.26
CA GLY A 311 18.84 1.20 18.18
C GLY A 311 18.23 2.40 18.91
N ASP A 312 18.50 3.64 18.48
CA ASP A 312 18.02 4.85 19.15
C ASP A 312 16.54 5.09 18.86
N LEU A 313 15.71 5.02 19.89
CA LEU A 313 14.25 5.22 19.83
C LEU A 313 13.80 6.59 20.39
N ASP A 314 14.72 7.53 20.63
CA ASP A 314 14.42 8.86 21.16
C ASP A 314 13.68 9.73 20.12
N PRO A 315 12.39 10.04 20.32
CA PRO A 315 11.60 10.75 19.31
C PRO A 315 12.08 12.19 19.06
N LEU A 316 12.94 12.76 19.91
CA LEU A 316 13.46 14.12 19.75
C LEU A 316 14.72 14.19 18.88
N LYS A 317 15.36 13.05 18.61
CA LYS A 317 16.53 13.00 17.75
C LYS A 317 16.12 12.80 16.30
N HIS A 318 16.88 13.40 15.40
CA HIS A 318 16.75 13.22 13.96
C HIS A 318 18.11 12.84 13.39
N GLU A 319 18.17 11.76 12.63
CA GLU A 319 19.38 11.40 11.92
C GLU A 319 19.35 12.02 10.52
N LYS A 320 20.46 12.67 10.16
CA LYS A 320 20.65 13.20 8.81
C LYS A 320 20.52 12.06 7.81
N ASN A 321 19.71 12.26 6.77
CA ASN A 321 19.41 11.28 5.73
C ASN A 321 18.54 10.10 6.17
N GLY A 322 18.06 10.10 7.42
CA GLY A 322 17.20 9.05 7.94
C GLY A 322 15.85 9.00 7.23
N ILE A 323 15.27 7.81 7.20
CA ILE A 323 13.91 7.57 6.72
C ILE A 323 12.90 7.92 7.82
N TYR A 324 11.66 8.17 7.43
CA TYR A 324 10.56 8.41 8.37
C TYR A 324 9.88 7.09 8.73
N ILE A 325 10.07 6.62 9.96
CA ILE A 325 9.44 5.40 10.48
C ILE A 325 8.14 5.79 11.17
N GLY A 326 6.99 5.38 10.64
CA GLY A 326 5.69 5.68 11.23
C GLY A 326 5.54 5.05 12.62
N MET A 327 5.12 5.86 13.60
CA MET A 327 4.95 5.46 15.00
C MET A 327 3.50 5.55 15.48
N ASN A 328 2.76 6.56 15.01
CA ASN A 328 1.36 6.74 15.35
C ASN A 328 0.62 7.52 14.26
N VAL A 329 -0.68 7.30 14.18
CA VAL A 329 -1.59 8.07 13.35
C VAL A 329 -2.97 8.11 14.00
N ASN A 330 -3.81 9.07 13.63
CA ASN A 330 -5.22 9.09 14.00
C ASN A 330 -5.98 7.95 13.28
N ARG A 331 -6.20 6.84 14.00
CA ARG A 331 -6.83 5.62 13.46
C ARG A 331 -8.30 5.84 13.08
N PRO A 332 -9.13 6.55 13.87
CA PRO A 332 -10.46 6.95 13.40
C PRO A 332 -10.43 7.68 12.05
N PHE A 333 -9.53 8.66 11.88
CA PHE A 333 -9.47 9.42 10.63
C PHE A 333 -8.95 8.59 9.44
N PHE A 334 -8.00 7.67 9.68
CA PHE A 334 -7.62 6.65 8.70
C PHE A 334 -8.83 5.83 8.24
N TRP A 335 -9.61 5.29 9.17
CA TRP A 335 -10.80 4.49 8.83
C TRP A 335 -11.87 5.31 8.14
N GLU A 336 -12.12 6.56 8.57
CA GLU A 336 -13.01 7.47 7.86
C GLU A 336 -12.57 7.67 6.39
N SER A 337 -11.27 7.75 6.13
CA SER A 337 -10.73 7.93 4.78
C SER A 337 -10.98 6.70 3.91
N VAL A 338 -10.75 5.50 4.46
CA VAL A 338 -11.03 4.23 3.77
C VAL A 338 -12.53 4.06 3.51
N ILE A 339 -13.38 4.34 4.50
CA ILE A 339 -14.85 4.24 4.35
C ILE A 339 -15.38 5.28 3.35
N HIS A 340 -14.81 6.48 3.32
CA HIS A 340 -15.16 7.49 2.33
C HIS A 340 -14.76 7.06 0.91
N ALA A 341 -13.57 6.49 0.73
CA ALA A 341 -13.16 5.92 -0.55
C ALA A 341 -14.10 4.78 -0.99
N LEU A 342 -14.52 3.91 -0.08
CA LEU A 342 -15.50 2.85 -0.35
C LEU A 342 -16.87 3.40 -0.77
N GLU A 343 -17.32 4.48 -0.14
CA GLU A 343 -18.58 5.16 -0.49
C GLU A 343 -18.52 5.76 -1.91
N LEU A 344 -17.40 6.36 -2.29
CA LEU A 344 -17.20 6.89 -3.65
C LEU A 344 -17.15 5.76 -4.69
N ALA A 345 -16.48 4.65 -4.37
CA ALA A 345 -16.47 3.46 -5.21
C ALA A 345 -17.87 2.87 -5.39
N ASP A 346 -18.64 2.73 -4.32
CA ASP A 346 -20.02 2.23 -4.36
C ASP A 346 -20.92 3.11 -5.25
N ARG A 347 -20.79 4.44 -5.15
CA ARG A 347 -21.50 5.38 -6.03
C ARG A 347 -21.06 5.25 -7.48
N GLN A 348 -19.76 5.09 -7.75
CA GLN A 348 -19.26 4.89 -9.12
C GLN A 348 -19.87 3.64 -9.75
N VAL A 349 -19.83 2.50 -9.06
CA VAL A 349 -20.36 1.23 -9.55
C VAL A 349 -21.85 1.36 -9.86
N LYS A 350 -22.64 1.89 -8.91
CA LYS A 350 -24.08 2.14 -9.11
C LYS A 350 -24.37 3.03 -10.32
N ASN A 351 -23.66 4.14 -10.46
CA ASN A 351 -23.87 5.11 -11.54
C ASN A 351 -23.46 4.58 -12.92
N ARG A 352 -22.41 3.76 -13.00
CA ARG A 352 -21.92 3.19 -14.27
C ARG A 352 -22.78 2.00 -14.71
N GLN A 353 -23.26 1.19 -13.77
CA GLN A 353 -24.18 0.08 -14.05
C GLN A 353 -25.57 0.56 -14.45
N SER A 354 -26.08 1.67 -13.88
CA SER A 354 -27.38 2.23 -14.28
C SER A 354 -27.40 2.88 -15.67
N ARG A 355 -26.23 3.02 -16.31
CA ARG A 355 -26.07 3.63 -17.65
C ARG A 355 -25.82 2.60 -18.76
N GLN A 356 -25.64 1.34 -18.39
CA GLN A 356 -25.59 0.18 -19.30
C GLN A 356 -26.98 -0.41 -19.42
#